data_AF-A0A9E4C4V6-F1
#
_entry.id   AF-A0A9E4C4V6-F1
#
_cell.length_a   1.000
_cell.length_b   1.000
_cell.length_c   1.000
_cell.angle_alpha   90.00
_cell.angle_beta   90.00
_cell.angle_gamma   90.00
#
_symmetry.space_group_name_H-M   'P 1'
#
loop_
_entity.id
_entity.type
_entity.pdbx_description
1 polymer ?
#
loop_
_entity_poly.entity_id
_entity_poly.type
_entity_poly.pdbx_seq_one_letter_code
_entity_poly.pdbx_strand_id
1 'polypeptide(L)'
;MLDDIQTQIVQPLVDSGELAPPYQIQLSGSADDLRRTRQALQWNFLLALVITYLLMAALFESFLYPFVIMLSVPPALAGGILGLEVVNLTLTYQPLDILTMLGFVILIGVVVNNAILIVHQTLNILRDA
;
A
#
# COMPACT_ATOMS: atom_id res chain seq x y z
N MET A 1 -14.08 17.00 4.70
CA MET A 1 -15.42 16.73 5.29
C MET A 1 -15.39 16.60 6.81
N LEU A 2 -14.63 15.69 7.43
CA LEU A 2 -14.42 15.73 8.90
C LEU A 2 -13.53 16.90 9.34
N ASP A 3 -12.53 17.23 8.52
CA ASP A 3 -11.69 18.43 8.67
C ASP A 3 -12.51 19.74 8.58
N ASP A 4 -13.60 19.73 7.80
CA ASP A 4 -14.52 20.86 7.69
C ASP A 4 -15.38 21.02 8.95
N ILE A 5 -15.80 19.92 9.60
CA ILE A 5 -16.63 19.95 10.82
C ILE A 5 -15.82 20.41 12.04
N GLN A 6 -14.55 19.98 12.16
CA GLN A 6 -13.66 20.46 13.23
C GLN A 6 -13.41 21.97 13.13
N THR A 7 -13.20 22.46 11.91
CA THR A 7 -12.86 23.86 11.65
C THR A 7 -14.08 24.78 11.69
N GLN A 8 -15.25 24.30 11.26
CA GLN A 8 -16.47 25.13 11.16
C GLN A 8 -17.44 25.00 12.33
N ILE A 9 -17.36 23.96 13.17
CA ILE A 9 -18.32 23.72 14.27
C ILE A 9 -17.63 23.65 15.64
N VAL A 10 -16.48 22.99 15.77
CA VAL A 10 -15.83 22.79 17.08
C VAL A 10 -15.08 24.02 17.56
N GLN A 11 -14.34 24.70 16.68
CA GLN A 11 -13.66 25.98 16.98
C GLN A 11 -14.61 27.08 17.51
N PRO A 12 -15.74 27.39 16.84
CA PRO A 12 -16.63 28.46 17.32
C PRO A 12 -17.39 28.13 18.62
N LEU A 13 -17.56 26.85 18.98
CA LEU A 13 -18.20 26.42 20.23
C LEU A 13 -17.23 26.42 21.43
N VAL A 14 -15.92 26.34 21.18
CA VAL A 14 -14.89 26.55 22.20
C VAL A 14 -14.67 28.05 22.45
N ASP A 15 -14.73 28.87 21.39
CA ASP A 15 -14.63 30.33 21.48
C ASP A 15 -15.87 31.00 22.10
N SER A 16 -17.06 30.37 22.01
CA SER A 16 -18.30 30.88 22.65
C SER A 16 -18.40 30.60 24.15
N GLY A 17 -17.47 29.82 24.73
CA GLY A 17 -17.39 29.59 26.17
C GLY A 17 -18.39 28.60 26.77
N GLU A 18 -19.16 27.85 25.96
CA GLU A 18 -20.09 26.82 26.46
C GLU A 18 -19.41 25.50 26.84
N LEU A 19 -18.14 25.32 26.48
CA LEU A 19 -17.33 24.13 26.80
C LEU A 19 -16.19 24.49 27.76
N ALA A 20 -16.49 24.53 29.06
CA ALA A 20 -15.48 24.63 30.11
C ALA A 20 -14.84 23.26 30.45
N PRO A 21 -13.56 23.20 30.89
CA PRO A 21 -12.90 21.96 31.33
C PRO A 21 -13.71 21.25 32.45
N PRO A 22 -13.78 19.91 32.50
CA PRO A 22 -12.68 18.98 32.18
C PRO A 22 -12.98 17.99 31.04
N TYR A 23 -13.95 18.26 30.16
CA TYR A 23 -14.33 17.29 29.12
C TYR A 23 -13.45 17.41 27.87
N GLN A 24 -12.65 16.36 27.62
CA GLN A 24 -11.88 16.18 26.39
C GLN A 24 -12.78 15.49 25.35
N ILE A 25 -13.35 16.25 24.43
CA ILE A 25 -14.14 15.70 23.33
C ILE A 25 -13.19 15.30 22.21
N GLN A 26 -12.95 14.00 22.06
CA GLN A 26 -12.19 13.45 20.94
C GLN A 26 -13.18 12.98 19.87
N LEU A 27 -13.31 13.75 18.80
CA LEU A 27 -14.20 13.44 17.68
C LEU A 27 -13.62 12.24 16.91
N SER A 28 -13.94 11.03 17.37
CA SER A 28 -13.61 9.78 16.67
C SER A 28 -14.73 9.44 15.70
N GLY A 29 -14.41 9.38 14.41
CA GLY A 29 -15.33 8.92 13.37
C GLY A 29 -14.74 7.70 12.67
N SER A 30 -15.57 6.74 12.27
CA SER A 30 -15.13 5.53 11.56
C SER A 30 -14.32 5.83 10.29
N ALA A 31 -14.53 6.99 9.67
CA ALA A 31 -13.75 7.45 8.52
C ALA A 31 -12.30 7.84 8.88
N ASP A 32 -12.04 8.29 10.11
CA ASP A 32 -10.70 8.62 10.59
C ASP A 32 -9.92 7.33 10.93
N ASP A 33 -10.58 6.35 11.52
CA ASP A 33 -10.02 5.00 11.73
C ASP A 33 -9.72 4.30 10.39
N LEU A 34 -10.56 4.47 9.37
CA LEU A 34 -10.32 3.95 8.02
C LEU A 34 -9.11 4.61 7.36
N ARG A 35 -8.96 5.94 7.51
CA ARG A 35 -7.80 6.69 7.00
C ARG A 35 -6.52 6.26 7.69
N ARG A 36 -6.53 6.16 9.03
CA ARG A 36 -5.40 5.66 9.83
C ARG A 36 -5.04 4.23 9.45
N THR A 37 -6.03 3.36 9.27
CA THR A 37 -5.81 1.97 8.82
C THR A 37 -5.23 1.92 7.42
N ARG A 38 -5.74 2.71 6.46
CA ARG A 38 -5.14 2.82 5.12
C ARG A 38 -3.69 3.29 5.18
N GLN A 39 -3.40 4.33 5.96
CA GLN A 39 -2.04 4.86 6.10
C GLN A 39 -1.09 3.83 6.70
N ALA A 40 -1.52 3.12 7.75
CA ALA A 40 -0.76 2.03 8.34
C ALA A 40 -0.50 0.89 7.34
N LEU A 41 -1.50 0.50 6.55
CA LEU A 41 -1.35 -0.51 5.50
C LEU A 41 -0.39 -0.06 4.40
N GLN A 42 -0.44 1.21 4.01
CA GLN A 42 0.47 1.77 3.00
C GLN A 42 1.91 1.77 3.50
N TRP A 43 2.13 2.01 4.80
CA TRP A 43 3.44 1.91 5.42
C TRP A 43 3.93 0.47 5.53
N ASN A 44 3.05 -0.45 5.95
CA ASN A 44 3.35 -1.88 5.99
C ASN A 44 3.67 -2.45 4.62
N PHE A 45 2.98 -1.98 3.56
CA PHE A 45 3.26 -2.34 2.18
C PHE A 45 4.67 -1.93 1.76
N LEU A 46 5.08 -0.71 2.10
CA LEU A 46 6.42 -0.20 1.79
C LEU A 46 7.49 -0.97 2.57
N LEU A 47 7.21 -1.29 3.84
CA LEU A 47 8.07 -2.13 4.67
C LEU A 47 8.22 -3.54 4.09
N ALA A 48 7.12 -4.16 3.64
CA ALA A 48 7.14 -5.49 3.02
C ALA A 48 8.00 -5.51 1.75
N LEU A 49 7.94 -4.45 0.95
CA LEU A 49 8.73 -4.28 -0.27
C LEU A 49 10.23 -4.17 0.05
N VAL A 50 10.59 -3.44 1.10
CA VAL A 50 11.98 -3.38 1.61
C VAL A 50 12.46 -4.73 2.13
N ILE A 51 11.66 -5.41 2.95
CA ILE A 51 12.01 -6.73 3.49
C ILE A 51 12.21 -7.73 2.34
N THR A 52 11.33 -7.72 1.34
CA THR A 52 11.43 -8.59 0.16
C THR A 52 12.70 -8.32 -0.64
N TYR A 53 13.09 -7.05 -0.81
CA TYR A 53 14.36 -6.69 -1.45
C TYR A 53 15.57 -7.25 -0.68
N LEU A 54 15.61 -7.05 0.64
CA LEU A 54 16.71 -7.54 1.49
C LEU A 54 16.78 -9.07 1.49
N LEU A 55 15.63 -9.74 1.51
CA LEU A 55 15.55 -11.19 1.44
C LEU A 55 16.10 -11.71 0.10
N MET A 56 15.75 -11.07 -1.02
CA MET A 56 16.34 -11.42 -2.33
C MET A 56 17.84 -11.13 -2.40
N ALA A 57 18.31 -10.03 -1.82
CA ALA A 57 19.74 -9.70 -1.77
C ALA A 57 20.53 -10.77 -1.00
N ALA A 58 19.96 -11.30 0.08
CA ALA A 58 20.52 -12.43 0.81
C ALA A 58 20.47 -13.74 -0.01
N LEU A 59 19.39 -13.99 -0.75
CA LEU A 59 19.24 -15.21 -1.55
C LEU A 59 20.20 -15.30 -2.74
N PHE A 60 20.43 -14.18 -3.43
CA PHE A 60 21.28 -14.15 -4.63
C PHE A 60 22.73 -13.72 -4.35
N GLU A 61 23.09 -13.50 -3.07
CA GLU A 61 24.39 -12.98 -2.63
C GLU A 61 24.86 -11.74 -3.42
N SER A 62 23.92 -10.95 -3.93
CA SER A 62 24.19 -9.84 -4.85
C SER A 62 23.06 -8.83 -4.79
N PHE A 63 23.43 -7.55 -4.85
CA PHE A 63 22.49 -6.42 -4.80
C PHE A 63 21.93 -6.04 -6.18
N LEU A 64 22.55 -6.52 -7.26
CA LEU A 64 22.13 -6.20 -8.63
C LEU A 64 20.92 -7.03 -9.08
N TYR A 65 20.91 -8.34 -8.83
CA TYR A 65 19.78 -9.20 -9.23
C TYR A 65 18.45 -8.77 -8.58
N PRO A 66 18.39 -8.50 -7.26
CA PRO A 66 17.19 -7.97 -6.62
C PRO A 66 16.73 -6.66 -7.22
N PHE A 67 17.66 -5.77 -7.59
CA PHE A 67 17.31 -4.48 -8.20
C PHE A 67 16.61 -4.68 -9.55
N VAL A 68 17.12 -5.59 -10.40
CA VAL A 68 16.49 -5.93 -11.68
C VAL A 68 15.10 -6.53 -11.48
N ILE A 69 14.93 -7.39 -10.47
CA ILE A 69 13.62 -7.97 -10.12
C ILE A 69 12.65 -6.88 -9.68
N MET A 70 13.09 -5.92 -8.86
CA MET A 70 12.22 -4.84 -8.36
C MET A 70 11.76 -3.87 -9.46
N LEU A 71 12.48 -3.76 -10.58
CA LEU A 71 12.03 -3.02 -11.75
C LEU A 71 10.76 -3.62 -12.39
N SER A 72 10.42 -4.88 -12.12
CA SER A 72 9.15 -5.48 -12.55
C SER A 72 7.94 -5.06 -11.70
N VAL A 73 8.16 -4.47 -10.51
CA VAL A 73 7.08 -4.09 -9.59
C VAL A 73 6.29 -2.86 -10.07
N PRO A 74 6.91 -1.74 -10.52
CA PRO A 74 6.18 -0.60 -11.07
C PRO A 74 5.22 -0.95 -12.23
N PRO A 75 5.62 -1.70 -13.28
CA PRO A 75 4.69 -2.06 -14.35
C PRO A 75 3.58 -3.01 -13.85
N ALA A 76 3.85 -3.86 -12.87
CA ALA A 76 2.83 -4.70 -12.24
C ALA A 76 1.79 -3.87 -11.47
N LEU A 77 2.22 -2.86 -10.72
CA LEU A 77 1.31 -1.91 -10.05
C LEU A 77 0.48 -1.12 -11.05
N ALA A 78 1.09 -0.64 -12.14
CA ALA A 78 0.37 0.03 -13.23
C ALA A 78 -0.70 -0.90 -13.83
N GLY A 79 -0.37 -2.16 -14.09
CA GLY A 79 -1.32 -3.18 -14.54
C GLY A 79 -2.45 -3.43 -13.54
N GLY A 80 -2.16 -3.45 -12.24
CA GLY A 80 -3.17 -3.59 -11.18
C GLY A 80 -4.13 -2.39 -11.10
N ILE A 81 -3.61 -1.16 -11.23
CA ILE A 81 -4.44 0.05 -11.27
C ILE A 81 -5.30 0.07 -12.53
N LEU A 82 -4.74 -0.26 -13.69
CA LEU A 82 -5.49 -0.38 -14.94
C LEU A 82 -6.57 -1.47 -14.85
N GLY A 83 -6.27 -2.60 -14.21
CA GLY A 83 -7.24 -3.67 -13.95
C GLY A 83 -8.39 -3.19 -13.06
N LEU A 84 -8.08 -2.43 -12.00
CA LEU A 84 -9.10 -1.83 -11.14
C LEU A 84 -9.97 -0.83 -11.91
N GLU A 85 -9.36 -0.02 -12.79
CA GLU A 85 -10.07 0.93 -13.63
C GLU A 85 -11.00 0.24 -14.63
N VAL A 86 -10.55 -0.88 -15.24
CA VAL A 86 -11.42 -1.68 -16.12
C VAL A 86 -12.61 -2.26 -15.35
N VAL A 87 -12.41 -2.75 -14.14
CA VAL A 87 -13.50 -3.25 -13.28
C VAL A 87 -14.47 -2.13 -12.93
N ASN A 88 -13.95 -0.95 -12.62
CA ASN A 88 -14.73 0.26 -12.33
C ASN A 88 -15.63 0.67 -13.51
N LEU A 89 -15.13 0.54 -14.75
CA LEU A 89 -15.87 0.87 -15.96
C LEU A 89 -16.87 -0.22 -16.41
N THR A 90 -16.64 -1.48 -16.08
CA THR A 90 -17.40 -2.61 -16.66
C THR A 90 -18.41 -3.25 -15.71
N LEU A 91 -18.12 -3.32 -14.40
CA LEU A 91 -18.92 -4.06 -13.44
C LEU A 91 -19.53 -3.13 -12.39
N THR A 92 -18.70 -2.60 -11.49
CA THR A 92 -19.11 -1.80 -10.33
C THR A 92 -17.93 -0.96 -9.85
N TYR A 93 -18.23 0.22 -9.30
CA TYR A 93 -17.24 1.06 -8.63
C TYR A 93 -16.60 0.34 -7.44
N GLN A 94 -15.36 -0.10 -7.61
CA GLN A 94 -14.56 -0.73 -6.56
C GLN A 94 -13.55 0.29 -6.00
N PRO A 95 -13.76 0.83 -4.79
CA PRO A 95 -12.82 1.75 -4.17
C PRO A 95 -11.53 1.03 -3.74
N LEU A 96 -10.46 1.80 -3.54
CA LEU A 96 -9.19 1.34 -2.96
C LEU A 96 -9.32 0.98 -1.47
N ASP A 97 -10.11 0.00 -1.12
CA ASP A 97 -10.30 -0.49 0.24
C ASP A 97 -9.25 -1.53 0.68
N ILE A 98 -9.42 -2.10 1.87
CA ILE A 98 -8.50 -3.10 2.43
C ILE A 98 -8.43 -4.35 1.53
N LEU A 99 -9.54 -4.76 0.91
CA LEU A 99 -9.60 -5.93 0.05
C LEU A 99 -8.80 -5.72 -1.24
N THR A 100 -8.97 -4.56 -1.90
CA THR A 100 -8.16 -4.22 -3.08
C THR A 100 -6.68 -4.09 -2.73
N MET A 101 -6.33 -3.48 -1.59
CA MET A 101 -4.95 -3.43 -1.11
C MET A 101 -4.35 -4.83 -0.89
N LEU A 102 -5.12 -5.77 -0.32
CA LEU A 102 -4.71 -7.17 -0.19
C LEU A 102 -4.44 -7.79 -1.57
N GLY A 103 -5.29 -7.51 -2.56
CA GLY A 103 -5.08 -7.93 -3.95
C GLY A 103 -3.76 -7.41 -4.53
N PHE A 104 -3.42 -6.15 -4.28
CA PHE A 104 -2.13 -5.58 -4.69
C PHE A 104 -0.94 -6.25 -4.01
N VAL A 105 -1.05 -6.61 -2.73
CA VAL A 105 0.01 -7.37 -2.01
C VAL A 105 0.23 -8.73 -2.65
N ILE A 106 -0.84 -9.47 -2.97
CA ILE A 106 -0.77 -10.76 -3.64
C ILE A 106 -0.13 -10.61 -5.04
N LEU A 107 -0.57 -9.60 -5.80
CA LEU A 107 -0.05 -9.31 -7.14
C LEU A 107 1.47 -9.11 -7.14
N ILE A 108 2.00 -8.38 -6.16
CA ILE A 108 3.45 -8.19 -6.03
C ILE A 108 4.16 -9.50 -5.73
N GLY A 109 3.62 -10.30 -4.81
CA GLY A 109 4.21 -11.61 -4.49
C GLY A 109 4.31 -12.52 -5.71
N VAL A 110 3.26 -12.56 -6.54
CA VAL A 110 3.24 -13.37 -7.77
C VAL A 110 4.27 -12.87 -8.79
N VAL A 111 4.32 -11.56 -9.04
CA VAL A 111 5.24 -10.97 -10.01
C VAL A 111 6.69 -11.14 -9.57
N VAL A 112 6.98 -10.89 -8.30
CA VAL A 112 8.33 -11.05 -7.74
C VAL A 112 8.76 -12.52 -7.78
N ASN A 113 7.88 -13.46 -7.43
CA ASN A 113 8.21 -14.89 -7.53
C ASN A 113 8.55 -15.31 -8.96
N ASN A 114 7.73 -14.89 -9.94
CA ASN A 114 8.01 -15.17 -11.34
C ASN A 114 9.35 -14.59 -11.80
N ALA A 115 9.66 -13.35 -11.39
CA ALA A 115 10.93 -12.71 -11.71
C ALA A 115 12.13 -13.41 -11.05
N ILE A 116 12.00 -13.83 -9.78
CA ILE A 116 13.01 -14.64 -9.07
C ILE A 116 13.32 -15.92 -9.87
N LEU A 117 12.28 -16.63 -10.32
CA LEU A 117 12.44 -17.89 -11.04
C LEU A 117 13.18 -17.71 -12.38
N ILE A 118 12.80 -16.70 -13.16
CA ILE A 118 13.46 -16.38 -14.44
C ILE A 118 14.94 -16.02 -14.22
N VAL A 119 15.23 -15.17 -13.23
CA VAL A 119 16.60 -14.76 -12.92
C VAL A 119 17.42 -15.96 -12.44
N HIS A 120 16.88 -16.77 -11.53
CA HIS A 120 17.54 -17.96 -11.03
C HIS A 120 17.85 -18.96 -12.16
N GLN A 121 16.89 -19.21 -13.04
CA GLN A 121 17.08 -20.12 -14.17
C GLN A 121 18.12 -19.59 -15.17
N THR A 122 18.12 -18.28 -15.44
CA THR A 122 19.12 -17.63 -16.29
C THR A 122 20.54 -17.81 -15.72
N LEU A 123 20.69 -17.63 -14.41
CA LEU A 123 21.97 -17.81 -13.73
C LEU A 123 22.44 -19.27 -13.75
N ASN A 124 21.52 -20.22 -13.58
CA ASN A 124 21.89 -21.63 -13.64
C ASN A 124 22.34 -22.04 -15.05
N ILE A 125 21.64 -21.60 -16.10
CA ILE A 125 22.02 -21.88 -17.50
C ILE A 125 23.41 -21.31 -17.83
N LEU A 126 23.71 -20.09 -17.37
CA LEU A 126 25.03 -19.46 -17.59
C LEU A 126 26.16 -20.16 -16.85
N ARG A 127 25.86 -20.88 -15.76
CA ARG A 127 26.86 -21.65 -15.00
C ARG A 127 27.12 -23.02 -15.63
N ASP A 128 26.12 -23.59 -16.30
CA ASP A 128 26.17 -24.90 -16.93
C ASP A 128 26.68 -24.86 -18.39
N ALA A 129 26.90 -23.66 -18.95
CA ALA A 129 27.45 -23.42 -20.29
C ALA A 129 28.97 -23.13 -20.26
#